data_AF-A0A946Y2U2-F1
#
_entry.id   AF-A0A946Y2U2-F1
#
_cell.length_a   1.000
_cell.length_b   1.000
_cell.length_c   1.000
_cell.angle_alpha   90.00
_cell.angle_beta   90.00
_cell.angle_gamma   90.00
#
_symmetry.space_group_name_H-M   'P 1'
#
loop_
_entity.id
_entity.type
_entity.pdbx_description
1 polymer ?
#
loop_
_entity_poly.entity_id
_entity_poly.type
_entity_poly.pdbx_seq_one_letter_code
_entity_poly.pdbx_strand_id
1 'polypeptide(L)'
;MPENLDNAARNILINNDRGGYTVPTAGLYPYQWNWDSIFVALGFATFDEPRACQEIEMLFEAQWDDGFLPHIVFRRDDPDYFPGPSIWSVGAALPTSGITQPPVAASAVNDIWSASKDENVRKRMAALFPKLLAWHRWFHRFRVPKDINAVVITHPWESGRDNSPDWDAASSSIDVSAVKPYKRRDLQHADAAMRPTKLDYDRYMALVDYGREAGWDHELIANQGPFRVADVGMTMILLRANRDLADLAGKLGHNDVQVELEGYVAQLEEGADYLWDPAAETFCSRDTITGAHCGYVSSASFLYAYADVGSPEQQQKMAAH
;
A
#
# COMPACT_ATOMS: atom_id res chain seq x y z
N MET A 1 -31.92 -4.56 15.32
CA MET A 1 -30.86 -3.55 15.47
C MET A 1 -29.56 -3.81 14.67
N PRO A 2 -29.46 -4.79 13.74
CA PRO A 2 -28.42 -4.79 12.68
C PRO A 2 -28.70 -3.82 11.52
N GLU A 3 -29.98 -3.70 11.10
CA GLU A 3 -30.41 -2.82 9.98
C GLU A 3 -30.00 -1.34 10.13
N ASN A 4 -29.65 -0.89 11.34
CA ASN A 4 -29.20 0.48 11.57
C ASN A 4 -27.72 0.66 11.20
N LEU A 5 -26.85 -0.32 11.49
CA LEU A 5 -25.42 -0.22 11.19
C LEU A 5 -25.12 -0.39 9.71
N ASP A 6 -25.79 -1.34 9.03
CA ASP A 6 -25.60 -1.55 7.59
C ASP A 6 -26.01 -0.32 6.79
N ASN A 7 -27.17 0.28 7.11
CA ASN A 7 -27.62 1.50 6.46
C ASN A 7 -26.72 2.69 6.78
N ALA A 8 -26.23 2.80 8.02
CA ALA A 8 -25.27 3.85 8.38
C ALA A 8 -23.96 3.71 7.58
N ALA A 9 -23.40 2.50 7.47
CA ALA A 9 -22.19 2.23 6.70
C ALA A 9 -22.37 2.55 5.20
N ARG A 10 -23.48 2.12 4.60
CA ARG A 10 -23.83 2.45 3.21
C ARG A 10 -23.95 3.96 3.00
N ASN A 11 -24.63 4.65 3.90
CA ASN A 11 -24.78 6.11 3.83
C ASN A 11 -23.43 6.83 3.93
N ILE A 12 -22.49 6.35 4.74
CA ILE A 12 -21.13 6.92 4.81
C ILE A 12 -20.42 6.79 3.45
N LEU A 13 -20.45 5.60 2.84
CA LEU A 13 -19.83 5.37 1.53
C LEU A 13 -20.45 6.26 0.44
N ILE A 14 -21.78 6.33 0.38
CA ILE A 14 -22.51 7.15 -0.59
C ILE A 14 -22.20 8.65 -0.38
N ASN A 15 -22.15 9.12 0.87
CA ASN A 15 -21.88 10.53 1.16
C ASN A 15 -20.42 10.92 0.87
N ASN A 16 -19.49 9.96 0.90
CA ASN A 16 -18.08 10.18 0.58
C ASN A 16 -17.76 9.97 -0.91
N ASP A 17 -18.69 9.46 -1.71
CA ASP A 17 -18.53 9.37 -3.16
C ASP A 17 -18.42 10.76 -3.80
N ARG A 18 -17.53 10.91 -4.78
CA ARG A 18 -17.27 12.13 -5.54
C ARG A 18 -17.50 11.96 -7.04
N GLY A 19 -18.32 10.98 -7.41
CA GLY A 19 -18.71 10.71 -8.79
C GLY A 19 -17.86 9.61 -9.42
N GLY A 20 -17.60 8.53 -8.67
CA GLY A 20 -16.90 7.34 -9.13
C GLY A 20 -15.60 7.01 -8.37
N TYR A 21 -15.12 7.94 -7.54
CA TYR A 21 -14.11 7.69 -6.52
C TYR A 21 -14.60 8.19 -5.16
N THR A 22 -14.11 7.60 -4.08
CA THR A 22 -14.53 7.94 -2.71
C THR A 22 -13.38 8.53 -1.92
N VAL A 23 -13.69 9.55 -1.13
CA VAL A 23 -12.73 10.12 -0.17
C VAL A 23 -12.76 9.34 1.15
N PRO A 24 -11.61 9.01 1.79
CA PRO A 24 -11.61 8.26 3.05
C PRO A 24 -12.40 8.96 4.16
N THR A 25 -12.23 10.29 4.27
CA THR A 25 -13.01 11.12 5.17
C THR A 25 -13.13 12.54 4.63
N ALA A 26 -14.32 13.12 4.76
CA ALA A 26 -14.55 14.49 4.32
C ALA A 26 -13.65 15.48 5.08
N GLY A 27 -12.98 16.38 4.35
CA GLY A 27 -12.07 17.39 4.90
C GLY A 27 -10.64 16.89 5.05
N LEU A 28 -10.37 15.93 5.94
CA LEU A 28 -9.00 15.53 6.26
C LEU A 28 -8.30 14.78 5.10
N TYR A 29 -9.02 13.95 4.35
CA TYR A 29 -8.47 13.17 3.23
C TYR A 29 -9.33 13.41 1.97
N PRO A 30 -9.14 14.53 1.24
CA PRO A 30 -10.06 14.96 0.17
C PRO A 30 -9.82 14.34 -1.22
N TYR A 31 -8.87 13.42 -1.33
CA TYR A 31 -8.47 12.72 -2.56
C TYR A 31 -8.84 11.24 -2.57
N GLN A 32 -8.46 10.56 -3.65
CA GLN A 32 -8.57 9.11 -3.77
C GLN A 32 -7.26 8.48 -3.27
N TRP A 33 -7.34 7.62 -2.24
CA TRP A 33 -6.20 6.85 -1.75
C TRP A 33 -6.26 5.42 -2.26
N ASN A 34 -5.10 4.84 -2.56
CA ASN A 34 -4.97 3.54 -3.19
C ASN A 34 -5.64 2.42 -2.38
N TRP A 35 -5.11 2.07 -1.21
CA TRP A 35 -5.66 0.93 -0.46
C TRP A 35 -7.07 1.23 0.09
N ASP A 36 -7.39 2.50 0.40
CA ASP A 36 -8.70 2.94 0.86
C ASP A 36 -9.75 2.69 -0.23
N SER A 37 -9.47 3.04 -1.49
CA SER A 37 -10.35 2.78 -2.62
C SER A 37 -10.64 1.29 -2.79
N ILE A 38 -9.68 0.41 -2.48
CA ILE A 38 -9.91 -1.04 -2.55
C ILE A 38 -10.86 -1.50 -1.43
N PHE A 39 -10.68 -1.03 -0.19
CA PHE A 39 -11.60 -1.34 0.91
C PHE A 39 -13.00 -0.74 0.69
N VAL A 40 -13.07 0.47 0.13
CA VAL A 40 -14.33 1.09 -0.30
C VAL A 40 -15.03 0.24 -1.37
N ALA A 41 -14.28 -0.26 -2.35
CA ALA A 41 -14.84 -1.13 -3.39
C ALA A 41 -15.43 -2.42 -2.79
N LEU A 42 -14.75 -3.05 -1.82
CA LEU A 42 -15.30 -4.19 -1.08
C LEU A 42 -16.60 -3.82 -0.34
N GLY A 43 -16.67 -2.62 0.23
CA GLY A 43 -17.89 -2.09 0.85
C GLY A 43 -19.04 -1.95 -0.16
N PHE A 44 -18.79 -1.30 -1.31
CA PHE A 44 -19.77 -1.16 -2.40
C PHE A 44 -20.20 -2.52 -2.96
N ALA A 45 -19.29 -3.50 -3.09
CA ALA A 45 -19.62 -4.81 -3.63
C ALA A 45 -20.74 -5.53 -2.86
N THR A 46 -21.01 -5.15 -1.61
CA THR A 46 -22.11 -5.70 -0.81
C THR A 46 -23.50 -5.18 -1.18
N PHE A 47 -23.62 -4.09 -1.96
CA PHE A 47 -24.92 -3.49 -2.33
C PHE A 47 -24.98 -2.82 -3.71
N ASP A 48 -23.83 -2.57 -4.37
CA ASP A 48 -23.69 -1.95 -5.69
C ASP A 48 -22.35 -2.40 -6.34
N GLU A 49 -22.33 -3.61 -6.90
CA GLU A 49 -21.14 -4.16 -7.58
C GLU A 49 -20.66 -3.30 -8.76
N PRO A 50 -21.52 -2.69 -9.61
CA PRO A 50 -21.07 -1.78 -10.65
C PRO A 50 -20.29 -0.57 -10.12
N ARG A 51 -20.68 -0.01 -8.97
CA ARG A 51 -19.95 1.09 -8.33
C ARG A 51 -18.63 0.62 -7.71
N ALA A 52 -18.57 -0.59 -7.16
CA ALA A 52 -17.33 -1.21 -6.69
C ALA A 52 -16.30 -1.32 -7.82
N CYS A 53 -16.72 -1.80 -8.99
CA CYS A 53 -15.87 -1.86 -10.17
C CYS A 53 -15.35 -0.48 -10.57
N GLN A 54 -16.22 0.54 -10.54
CA GLN A 54 -15.86 1.91 -10.93
C GLN A 54 -14.78 2.51 -10.01
N GLU A 55 -14.83 2.24 -8.71
CA GLU A 55 -13.83 2.71 -7.74
C GLU A 55 -12.43 2.23 -8.12
N ILE A 56 -12.30 0.93 -8.40
CA ILE A 56 -11.04 0.27 -8.74
C ILE A 56 -10.58 0.73 -10.13
N GLU A 57 -11.46 0.72 -11.13
CA GLU A 57 -11.15 1.20 -12.48
C GLU A 57 -10.62 2.63 -12.47
N MET A 58 -11.28 3.52 -11.73
CA MET A 58 -10.81 4.89 -11.58
C MET A 58 -9.41 4.90 -10.96
N LEU A 59 -9.17 4.23 -9.82
CA LEU A 59 -7.83 4.19 -9.21
C LEU A 59 -6.74 3.82 -10.23
N PHE A 60 -7.01 2.81 -11.07
CA PHE A 60 -6.09 2.30 -12.09
C PHE A 60 -5.93 3.17 -13.36
N GLU A 61 -6.69 4.26 -13.49
CA GLU A 61 -6.40 5.34 -14.46
C GLU A 61 -5.11 6.09 -14.11
N ALA A 62 -4.70 6.08 -12.85
CA ALA A 62 -3.50 6.74 -12.35
C ALA A 62 -2.23 5.87 -12.39
N GLN A 63 -2.34 4.64 -12.90
CA GLN A 63 -1.18 3.76 -13.06
C GLN A 63 -0.22 4.33 -14.10
N TRP A 64 1.07 4.38 -13.76
CA TRP A 64 2.12 4.83 -14.68
C TRP A 64 2.48 3.74 -15.69
N ASP A 65 3.18 4.13 -16.76
CA ASP A 65 3.54 3.25 -17.88
C ASP A 65 4.41 2.06 -17.47
N ASP A 66 5.18 2.18 -16.38
CA ASP A 66 6.05 1.12 -15.84
C ASP A 66 5.33 0.15 -14.88
N GLY A 67 4.03 0.37 -14.64
CA GLY A 67 3.20 -0.43 -13.74
C GLY A 67 3.01 0.16 -12.33
N PHE A 68 3.74 1.23 -11.97
CA PHE A 68 3.60 1.89 -10.66
C PHE A 68 2.17 2.38 -10.44
N LEU A 69 1.60 2.10 -9.26
CA LEU A 69 0.34 2.65 -8.80
C LEU A 69 0.58 3.55 -7.57
N PRO A 70 0.32 4.85 -7.66
CA PRO A 70 0.57 5.80 -6.58
C PRO A 70 -0.39 5.60 -5.41
N HIS A 71 -0.02 6.05 -4.22
CA HIS A 71 -0.92 6.01 -3.06
C HIS A 71 -2.01 7.08 -3.06
N ILE A 72 -1.83 8.19 -3.80
CA ILE A 72 -2.83 9.26 -3.93
C ILE A 72 -3.02 9.62 -5.40
N VAL A 73 -4.29 9.77 -5.78
CA VAL A 73 -4.72 10.38 -7.04
C VAL A 73 -5.42 11.72 -6.75
N PHE A 74 -4.80 12.83 -7.17
CA PHE A 74 -5.29 14.18 -6.94
C PHE A 74 -6.37 14.55 -7.98
N ARG A 75 -7.55 13.95 -7.85
CA ARG A 75 -8.69 14.08 -8.78
C ARG A 75 -9.19 15.51 -8.98
N ARG A 76 -9.07 16.32 -7.93
CA ARG A 76 -9.40 17.75 -7.90
C ARG A 76 -8.34 18.40 -7.01
N ASP A 77 -8.00 19.66 -7.26
CA ASP A 77 -7.10 20.38 -6.36
C ASP A 77 -7.86 20.78 -5.08
N ASP A 78 -7.30 20.43 -3.92
CA ASP A 78 -7.81 20.83 -2.61
C ASP A 78 -6.68 21.53 -1.82
N PRO A 79 -6.77 22.86 -1.65
CA PRO A 79 -5.72 23.65 -1.00
C PRO A 79 -5.57 23.38 0.50
N ASP A 80 -6.51 22.63 1.10
CA ASP A 80 -6.51 22.27 2.52
C ASP A 80 -5.92 20.88 2.78
N TYR A 81 -5.37 20.20 1.77
CA TYR A 81 -4.51 19.02 1.98
C TYR A 81 -3.02 19.35 1.78
N PHE A 82 -2.16 18.73 2.59
CA PHE A 82 -0.70 18.81 2.45
C PHE A 82 -0.05 17.45 2.78
N PRO A 83 0.89 16.95 1.97
CA PRO A 83 1.46 17.56 0.76
C PRO A 83 0.58 17.37 -0.50
N GLY A 84 0.20 18.47 -1.15
CA GLY A 84 -0.59 18.47 -2.39
C GLY A 84 0.24 18.22 -3.66
N PRO A 85 -0.40 18.19 -4.85
CA PRO A 85 0.24 17.78 -6.10
C PRO A 85 1.47 18.61 -6.49
N SER A 86 1.47 19.92 -6.17
CA SER A 86 2.61 20.81 -6.43
C SER A 86 3.85 20.47 -5.59
N ILE A 87 3.66 19.88 -4.42
CA ILE A 87 4.75 19.44 -3.56
C ILE A 87 5.37 18.16 -4.11
N TRP A 88 4.54 17.19 -4.51
CA TRP A 88 4.96 15.94 -5.15
C TRP A 88 5.64 16.17 -6.51
N SER A 89 5.16 17.12 -7.32
CA SER A 89 5.80 17.51 -8.59
C SER A 89 6.13 16.34 -9.53
N VAL A 90 5.25 15.33 -9.62
CA VAL A 90 5.43 14.16 -10.50
C VAL A 90 5.37 14.52 -11.99
N GLY A 91 4.55 15.49 -12.37
CA GLY A 91 4.42 15.94 -13.77
C GLY A 91 3.51 15.07 -14.66
N ALA A 92 2.78 14.11 -14.09
CA ALA A 92 1.78 13.32 -14.81
C ALA A 92 0.53 14.14 -15.19
N ALA A 93 -0.16 13.76 -16.28
CA ALA A 93 -1.37 14.44 -16.76
C ALA A 93 -2.52 14.37 -15.75
N LEU A 94 -2.71 13.20 -15.13
CA LEU A 94 -3.48 13.06 -13.91
C LEU A 94 -2.50 13.22 -12.74
N PRO A 95 -2.61 14.26 -11.89
CA PRO A 95 -1.63 14.46 -10.84
C PRO A 95 -1.73 13.37 -9.76
N THR A 96 -0.59 12.82 -9.38
CA THR A 96 -0.48 11.76 -8.38
C THR A 96 0.64 12.06 -7.38
N SER A 97 0.69 11.33 -6.28
CA SER A 97 1.90 11.22 -5.47
C SER A 97 2.96 10.36 -6.17
N GLY A 98 4.18 10.34 -5.62
CA GLY A 98 5.33 9.60 -6.16
C GLY A 98 5.75 8.37 -5.35
N ILE A 99 4.91 7.93 -4.40
CA ILE A 99 5.12 6.71 -3.60
C ILE A 99 3.88 5.81 -3.66
N THR A 100 4.05 4.51 -3.43
CA THR A 100 2.98 3.50 -3.53
C THR A 100 2.30 3.21 -2.18
N GLN A 101 1.41 2.21 -2.12
CA GLN A 101 0.73 1.74 -0.91
C GLN A 101 0.54 0.21 -0.97
N PRO A 102 0.02 -0.45 0.10
CA PRO A 102 -0.11 -1.90 0.13
C PRO A 102 -0.94 -2.48 -1.02
N PRO A 103 -0.46 -3.53 -1.71
CA PRO A 103 -1.06 -4.07 -2.94
C PRO A 103 -2.29 -4.97 -2.70
N VAL A 104 -3.29 -4.47 -1.98
CA VAL A 104 -4.52 -5.22 -1.65
C VAL A 104 -5.48 -5.41 -2.83
N ALA A 105 -5.23 -4.73 -3.96
CA ALA A 105 -6.15 -4.71 -5.11
C ALA A 105 -6.36 -6.08 -5.75
N ALA A 106 -5.33 -6.92 -5.87
CA ALA A 106 -5.46 -8.23 -6.50
C ALA A 106 -6.39 -9.15 -5.70
N SER A 107 -6.27 -9.16 -4.37
CA SER A 107 -7.15 -9.90 -3.47
C SER A 107 -8.61 -9.47 -3.64
N ALA A 108 -8.88 -8.16 -3.57
CA ALA A 108 -10.24 -7.65 -3.72
C ALA A 108 -10.84 -7.91 -5.10
N VAL A 109 -10.05 -7.76 -6.17
CA VAL A 109 -10.50 -8.06 -7.54
C VAL A 109 -10.80 -9.55 -7.69
N ASN A 110 -9.96 -10.44 -7.16
CA ASN A 110 -10.22 -11.88 -7.19
C ASN A 110 -11.48 -12.25 -6.40
N ASP A 111 -11.68 -11.65 -5.23
CA ASP A 111 -12.87 -11.87 -4.39
C ASP A 111 -14.16 -11.41 -5.09
N ILE A 112 -14.18 -10.17 -5.60
CA ILE A 112 -15.34 -9.62 -6.32
C ILE A 112 -15.64 -10.44 -7.58
N TRP A 113 -14.60 -10.79 -8.36
CA TRP A 113 -14.76 -11.61 -9.57
C TRP A 113 -15.30 -13.00 -9.25
N SER A 114 -14.83 -13.62 -8.16
CA SER A 114 -15.22 -14.99 -7.78
C SER A 114 -16.62 -15.04 -7.16
N ALA A 115 -17.02 -13.99 -6.44
CA ALA A 115 -18.31 -13.94 -5.74
C ALA A 115 -19.47 -13.45 -6.62
N SER A 116 -19.21 -12.55 -7.58
CA SER A 116 -20.28 -11.95 -8.39
C SER A 116 -20.92 -12.95 -9.35
N LYS A 117 -22.25 -12.86 -9.46
CA LYS A 117 -23.05 -13.59 -10.46
C LYS A 117 -23.34 -12.75 -11.71
N ASP A 118 -22.96 -11.48 -11.71
CA ASP A 118 -23.12 -10.59 -12.85
C ASP A 118 -21.89 -10.73 -13.77
N GLU A 119 -22.11 -11.28 -14.96
CA GLU A 119 -21.06 -11.46 -15.96
C GLU A 119 -20.42 -10.14 -16.42
N ASN A 120 -21.14 -9.01 -16.33
CA ASN A 120 -20.54 -7.70 -16.61
C ASN A 120 -19.53 -7.29 -15.53
N VAL A 121 -19.84 -7.54 -14.25
CA VAL A 121 -18.92 -7.30 -13.13
C VAL A 121 -17.68 -8.18 -13.26
N ARG A 122 -17.87 -9.48 -13.55
CA ARG A 122 -16.76 -10.41 -13.80
C ARG A 122 -15.89 -9.95 -14.97
N LYS A 123 -16.50 -9.49 -16.07
CA LYS A 123 -15.75 -8.96 -17.22
C LYS A 123 -14.94 -7.71 -16.87
N ARG A 124 -15.49 -6.78 -16.08
CA ARG A 124 -14.80 -5.57 -15.63
C ARG A 124 -13.62 -5.90 -14.70
N MET A 125 -13.82 -6.79 -13.75
CA MET A 125 -12.75 -7.28 -12.86
C MET A 125 -11.65 -8.01 -13.65
N ALA A 126 -12.01 -8.88 -14.60
CA ALA A 126 -11.03 -9.55 -15.45
C ALA A 126 -10.23 -8.56 -16.33
N ALA A 127 -10.85 -7.45 -16.77
CA ALA A 127 -10.17 -6.43 -17.57
C ALA A 127 -9.08 -5.67 -16.79
N LEU A 128 -9.10 -5.71 -15.45
CA LEU A 128 -8.04 -5.14 -14.60
C LEU A 128 -6.80 -6.04 -14.52
N PHE A 129 -6.88 -7.31 -14.92
CA PHE A 129 -5.79 -8.28 -14.76
C PHE A 129 -4.43 -7.80 -15.33
N PRO A 130 -4.32 -7.24 -16.55
CA PRO A 130 -3.04 -6.77 -17.06
C PRO A 130 -2.43 -5.64 -16.24
N LYS A 131 -3.28 -4.78 -15.66
CA LYS A 131 -2.85 -3.67 -14.81
C LYS A 131 -2.37 -4.14 -13.44
N LEU A 132 -3.09 -5.10 -12.84
CA LEU A 132 -2.66 -5.77 -11.61
C LEU A 132 -1.31 -6.45 -11.80
N LEU A 133 -1.15 -7.22 -12.88
CA LEU A 133 0.10 -7.89 -13.20
C LEU A 133 1.26 -6.90 -13.38
N ALA A 134 1.03 -5.79 -14.08
CA ALA A 134 2.04 -4.75 -14.25
C ALA A 134 2.48 -4.15 -12.89
N TRP A 135 1.55 -3.93 -11.97
CA TRP A 135 1.88 -3.41 -10.64
C TRP A 135 2.64 -4.41 -9.77
N HIS A 136 2.29 -5.69 -9.82
CA HIS A 136 3.02 -6.74 -9.11
C HIS A 136 4.44 -6.90 -9.69
N ARG A 137 4.59 -6.91 -11.01
CA ARG A 137 5.90 -6.88 -11.67
C ARG A 137 6.71 -5.65 -11.28
N TRP A 138 6.08 -4.49 -11.13
CA TRP A 138 6.73 -3.27 -10.64
C TRP A 138 7.29 -3.46 -9.22
N PHE A 139 6.52 -4.05 -8.30
CA PHE A 139 7.02 -4.37 -6.94
C PHE A 139 8.24 -5.30 -7.01
N HIS A 140 8.15 -6.41 -7.74
CA HIS A 140 9.26 -7.36 -7.85
C HIS A 140 10.48 -6.80 -8.57
N ARG A 141 10.29 -5.82 -9.45
CA ARG A 141 11.39 -5.14 -10.14
C ARG A 141 12.10 -4.11 -9.25
N PHE A 142 11.35 -3.26 -8.56
CA PHE A 142 11.92 -2.08 -7.90
C PHE A 142 11.96 -2.16 -6.39
N ARG A 143 11.11 -2.98 -5.77
CA ARG A 143 10.92 -3.02 -4.31
C ARG A 143 11.24 -4.36 -3.67
N VAL A 144 11.52 -5.42 -4.43
CA VAL A 144 11.94 -6.72 -3.90
C VAL A 144 13.36 -7.04 -4.38
N PRO A 145 14.40 -6.54 -3.68
CA PRO A 145 15.79 -6.87 -4.02
C PRO A 145 16.04 -8.37 -3.93
N LYS A 146 16.78 -8.93 -4.90
CA LYS A 146 16.98 -10.39 -5.03
C LYS A 146 17.78 -11.02 -3.88
N ASP A 147 18.54 -10.23 -3.15
CA ASP A 147 19.34 -10.63 -2.00
C ASP A 147 18.58 -10.54 -0.66
N ILE A 148 17.41 -9.89 -0.67
CA ILE A 148 16.55 -9.69 0.51
C ILE A 148 15.26 -10.51 0.39
N ASN A 149 14.70 -10.57 -0.81
CA ASN A 149 13.43 -11.25 -1.12
C ASN A 149 12.22 -10.75 -0.30
N ALA A 150 12.27 -9.52 0.20
CA ALA A 150 11.16 -8.86 0.90
C ALA A 150 10.93 -7.46 0.33
N VAL A 151 9.75 -6.89 0.56
CA VAL A 151 9.40 -5.55 0.06
C VAL A 151 10.14 -4.49 0.87
N VAL A 152 10.99 -3.72 0.20
CA VAL A 152 11.71 -2.57 0.76
C VAL A 152 10.93 -1.29 0.46
N ILE A 153 10.31 -0.72 1.50
CA ILE A 153 9.69 0.60 1.42
C ILE A 153 10.76 1.70 1.50
N THR A 154 10.51 2.79 0.81
CA THR A 154 11.40 3.96 0.72
C THR A 154 10.79 5.19 1.38
N HIS A 155 9.55 5.07 1.86
CA HIS A 155 8.88 6.10 2.65
C HIS A 155 7.89 5.44 3.64
N PRO A 156 7.83 5.86 4.93
CA PRO A 156 6.90 5.28 5.92
C PRO A 156 5.43 5.24 5.47
N TRP A 157 4.93 6.31 4.84
CA TRP A 157 3.59 6.37 4.22
C TRP A 157 3.25 5.25 3.24
N GLU A 158 4.25 4.58 2.63
CA GLU A 158 3.98 3.44 1.74
C GLU A 158 3.42 2.24 2.49
N SER A 159 3.71 2.11 3.78
CA SER A 159 3.19 1.02 4.62
C SER A 159 1.72 1.19 5.00
N GLY A 160 1.15 2.40 4.85
CA GLY A 160 -0.14 2.78 5.43
C GLY A 160 -0.12 2.96 6.96
N ARG A 161 1.06 2.88 7.59
CA ARG A 161 1.27 2.97 9.05
C ARG A 161 2.26 4.07 9.39
N ASP A 162 1.93 5.30 9.00
CA ASP A 162 2.82 6.47 8.92
C ASP A 162 3.83 6.61 10.06
N ASN A 163 3.37 6.64 11.31
CA ASN A 163 4.19 6.82 12.51
C ASN A 163 4.32 5.54 13.36
N SER A 164 4.31 4.37 12.71
CA SER A 164 4.57 3.10 13.41
C SER A 164 5.96 3.13 14.07
N PRO A 165 6.11 2.55 15.28
CA PRO A 165 7.42 2.44 15.93
C PRO A 165 8.43 1.62 15.09
N ASP A 166 7.96 0.78 14.18
CA ASP A 166 8.78 0.08 13.17
C ASP A 166 9.77 1.00 12.43
N TRP A 167 9.45 2.29 12.28
CA TRP A 167 10.25 3.25 11.52
C TRP A 167 11.17 4.09 12.39
N ASP A 168 11.03 4.09 13.72
CA ASP A 168 11.68 5.06 14.61
C ASP A 168 13.20 5.03 14.48
N ALA A 169 13.78 3.83 14.56
CA ALA A 169 15.22 3.63 14.43
C ALA A 169 15.71 3.92 13.00
N ALA A 170 15.04 3.36 11.99
CA ALA A 170 15.41 3.51 10.58
C ALA A 170 15.30 4.97 10.08
N SER A 171 14.38 5.74 10.63
CA SER A 171 14.19 7.15 10.28
C SER A 171 15.15 8.09 11.01
N SER A 172 15.90 7.59 12.00
CA SER A 172 16.74 8.42 12.86
C SER A 172 17.90 9.09 12.13
N SER A 173 18.40 8.48 11.05
CA SER A 173 19.51 8.98 10.23
C SER A 173 19.09 9.90 9.09
N ILE A 174 17.79 10.14 8.89
CA ILE A 174 17.31 11.03 7.82
C ILE A 174 17.70 12.47 8.15
N ASP A 175 18.47 13.09 7.25
CA ASP A 175 18.83 14.50 7.36
C ASP A 175 17.64 15.41 7.02
N VAL A 176 17.21 16.21 7.99
CA VAL A 176 16.09 17.15 7.86
C VAL A 176 16.53 18.61 7.75
N SER A 177 17.85 18.88 7.71
CA SER A 177 18.41 20.23 7.76
C SER A 177 18.04 21.10 6.55
N ALA A 178 17.81 20.46 5.39
CA ALA A 178 17.43 21.14 4.14
C ALA A 178 15.92 21.32 3.94
N VAL A 179 15.09 20.77 4.84
CA VAL A 179 13.62 20.80 4.69
C VAL A 179 13.11 22.23 4.80
N LYS A 180 12.46 22.70 3.72
CA LYS A 180 11.90 24.05 3.66
C LYS A 180 10.70 24.19 4.62
N PRO A 181 10.42 25.38 5.15
CA PRO A 181 9.21 25.59 5.96
C PRO A 181 7.93 25.21 5.20
N TYR A 182 7.06 24.46 5.86
CA TYR A 182 5.75 24.08 5.35
C TYR A 182 4.69 24.25 6.44
N LYS A 183 3.41 24.34 6.03
CA LYS A 183 2.27 24.40 6.95
C LYS A 183 1.49 23.11 6.88
N ARG A 184 1.50 22.35 7.98
CA ARG A 184 0.65 21.17 8.14
C ARG A 184 -0.82 21.54 8.14
N ARG A 185 -1.61 20.73 7.44
CA ARG A 185 -3.07 20.91 7.33
C ARG A 185 -3.85 19.90 8.14
N ASP A 186 -3.28 18.72 8.37
CA ASP A 186 -3.92 17.64 9.12
C ASP A 186 -4.24 18.02 10.58
N LEU A 187 -3.44 18.89 11.20
CA LEU A 187 -3.69 19.44 12.55
C LEU A 187 -4.92 20.37 12.63
N GLN A 188 -5.50 20.79 11.50
CA GLN A 188 -6.72 21.59 11.48
C GLN A 188 -7.97 20.71 11.60
N HIS A 189 -7.82 19.40 11.36
CA HIS A 189 -8.93 18.45 11.33
C HIS A 189 -8.85 17.39 12.44
N ALA A 190 -7.72 17.27 13.14
CA ALA A 190 -7.49 16.29 14.20
C ALA A 190 -6.63 16.86 15.34
N ASP A 191 -6.79 16.32 16.54
CA ASP A 191 -5.96 16.64 17.71
C ASP A 191 -4.49 16.28 17.44
N ALA A 192 -3.57 17.19 17.79
CA ALA A 192 -2.14 16.99 17.64
C ALA A 192 -1.61 15.75 18.39
N ALA A 193 -2.21 15.39 19.53
CA ALA A 193 -1.84 14.17 20.27
C ALA A 193 -2.15 12.87 19.51
N MET A 194 -3.01 12.95 18.49
CA MET A 194 -3.43 11.82 17.66
C MET A 194 -2.72 11.82 16.28
N ARG A 195 -1.69 12.65 16.11
CA ARG A 195 -0.99 12.86 14.83
C ARG A 195 0.53 12.71 14.99
N PRO A 196 1.26 12.40 13.90
CA PRO A 196 2.72 12.37 13.93
C PRO A 196 3.29 13.71 14.39
N THR A 197 4.49 13.70 14.96
CA THR A 197 5.17 14.89 15.47
C THR A 197 5.67 15.79 14.34
N LYS A 198 6.24 16.96 14.67
CA LYS A 198 6.91 17.80 13.68
C LYS A 198 8.14 17.11 13.08
N LEU A 199 8.94 16.44 13.91
CA LEU A 199 10.15 15.75 13.46
C LEU A 199 9.80 14.63 12.46
N ASP A 200 8.71 13.91 12.70
CA ASP A 200 8.23 12.89 11.77
C ASP A 200 7.87 13.51 10.42
N TYR A 201 7.13 14.62 10.41
CA TYR A 201 6.82 15.34 9.17
C TYR A 201 8.04 15.94 8.48
N ASP A 202 9.04 16.43 9.22
CA ASP A 202 10.28 16.92 8.62
C ASP A 202 10.99 15.77 7.87
N ARG A 203 11.01 14.56 8.45
CA ARG A 203 11.55 13.36 7.80
C ARG A 203 10.75 12.97 6.57
N TYR A 204 9.42 12.96 6.65
CA TYR A 204 8.56 12.67 5.49
C TYR A 204 8.83 13.66 4.36
N MET A 205 8.94 14.95 4.66
CA MET A 205 9.21 15.97 3.66
C MET A 205 10.62 15.85 3.06
N ALA A 206 11.64 15.48 3.86
CA ALA A 206 12.97 15.19 3.33
C ALA A 206 12.95 14.05 2.30
N LEU A 207 12.15 13.00 2.54
CA LEU A 207 11.99 11.89 1.61
C LEU A 207 11.22 12.29 0.33
N VAL A 208 10.20 13.14 0.46
CA VAL A 208 9.49 13.71 -0.71
C VAL A 208 10.43 14.58 -1.54
N ASP A 209 11.24 15.42 -0.89
CA ASP A 209 12.23 16.26 -1.56
C ASP A 209 13.27 15.40 -2.30
N TYR A 210 13.78 14.34 -1.67
CA TYR A 210 14.68 13.38 -2.31
C TYR A 210 14.04 12.71 -3.53
N GLY A 211 12.79 12.25 -3.41
CA GLY A 211 12.06 11.65 -4.52
C GLY A 211 11.88 12.60 -5.71
N ARG A 212 11.58 13.88 -5.44
CA ARG A 212 11.49 14.92 -6.48
C ARG A 212 12.85 15.21 -7.12
N GLU A 213 13.92 15.29 -6.34
CA GLU A 213 15.28 15.52 -6.84
C GLU A 213 15.78 14.34 -7.69
N ALA A 214 15.40 13.12 -7.34
CA ALA A 214 15.63 11.90 -8.11
C ALA A 214 14.72 11.78 -9.35
N GLY A 215 13.84 12.75 -9.61
CA GLY A 215 12.89 12.70 -10.72
C GLY A 215 11.89 11.55 -10.64
N TRP A 216 11.61 11.06 -9.43
CA TRP A 216 10.81 9.86 -9.17
C TRP A 216 11.33 8.58 -9.87
N ASP A 217 12.63 8.50 -10.14
CA ASP A 217 13.28 7.26 -10.58
C ASP A 217 13.25 6.23 -9.44
N HIS A 218 12.37 5.24 -9.55
CA HIS A 218 12.18 4.22 -8.53
C HIS A 218 13.38 3.30 -8.33
N GLU A 219 14.22 3.10 -9.35
CA GLU A 219 15.45 2.32 -9.22
C GLU A 219 16.48 3.10 -8.41
N LEU A 220 16.65 4.40 -8.70
CA LEU A 220 17.52 5.27 -7.93
C LEU A 220 17.06 5.40 -6.48
N ILE A 221 15.75 5.61 -6.26
CA ILE A 221 15.18 5.77 -4.92
C ILE A 221 15.32 4.50 -4.09
N ALA A 222 15.01 3.33 -4.65
CA ALA A 222 15.14 2.05 -3.94
C ALA A 222 16.59 1.73 -3.56
N ASN A 223 17.56 2.08 -4.41
CA ASN A 223 18.96 1.72 -4.20
C ASN A 223 19.74 2.73 -3.36
N GLN A 224 19.39 4.02 -3.42
CA GLN A 224 20.19 5.11 -2.84
C GLN A 224 19.43 5.95 -1.81
N GLY A 225 18.13 5.71 -1.63
CA GLY A 225 17.30 6.47 -0.70
C GLY A 225 17.81 6.44 0.76
N PRO A 226 17.61 7.54 1.51
CA PRO A 226 18.06 7.64 2.90
C PRO A 226 17.20 6.85 3.89
N PHE A 227 16.06 6.30 3.43
CA PHE A 227 15.20 5.39 4.17
C PHE A 227 14.93 4.16 3.31
N ARG A 228 15.31 2.97 3.80
CA ARG A 228 15.13 1.69 3.09
C ARG A 228 14.85 0.59 4.12
N VAL A 229 13.58 0.23 4.27
CA VAL A 229 13.15 -0.74 5.28
C VAL A 229 12.44 -1.90 4.60
N ALA A 230 12.91 -3.13 4.84
CA ALA A 230 12.17 -4.33 4.51
C ALA A 230 10.94 -4.40 5.44
N ASP A 231 9.76 -4.08 4.92
CA ASP A 231 8.53 -3.94 5.70
C ASP A 231 7.78 -5.27 5.75
N VAL A 232 7.55 -5.76 6.97
CA VAL A 232 6.81 -6.98 7.23
C VAL A 232 5.37 -6.91 6.69
N GLY A 233 4.68 -5.78 6.83
CA GLY A 233 3.30 -5.62 6.42
C GLY A 233 3.14 -5.62 4.90
N MET A 234 3.94 -4.80 4.20
CA MET A 234 3.96 -4.77 2.74
C MET A 234 4.33 -6.11 2.13
N THR A 235 5.32 -6.81 2.70
CA THR A 235 5.76 -8.13 2.22
C THR A 235 4.64 -9.15 2.34
N MET A 236 3.96 -9.21 3.50
CA MET A 236 2.89 -10.17 3.73
C MET A 236 1.66 -9.88 2.86
N ILE A 237 1.32 -8.61 2.68
CA ILE A 237 0.22 -8.20 1.80
C ILE A 237 0.55 -8.54 0.34
N LEU A 238 1.76 -8.25 -0.14
CA LEU A 238 2.17 -8.61 -1.51
C LEU A 238 2.20 -10.12 -1.71
N LEU A 239 2.69 -10.90 -0.74
CA LEU A 239 2.68 -12.37 -0.79
C LEU A 239 1.26 -12.90 -0.96
N ARG A 240 0.31 -12.44 -0.14
CA ARG A 240 -1.09 -12.82 -0.28
C ARG A 240 -1.67 -12.38 -1.63
N ALA A 241 -1.41 -11.13 -2.03
CA ALA A 241 -1.89 -10.59 -3.29
C ALA A 241 -1.34 -11.37 -4.51
N ASN A 242 -0.08 -11.84 -4.46
CA ASN A 242 0.52 -12.68 -5.50
C ASN A 242 -0.16 -14.04 -5.62
N ARG A 243 -0.62 -14.63 -4.51
CA ARG A 243 -1.42 -15.87 -4.54
C ARG A 243 -2.80 -15.64 -5.16
N ASP A 244 -3.47 -14.55 -4.80
CA ASP A 244 -4.81 -14.22 -5.32
C ASP A 244 -4.78 -13.83 -6.81
N LEU A 245 -3.92 -12.87 -7.17
CA LEU A 245 -2.91 -13.04 -8.22
C LEU A 245 -3.01 -14.22 -9.20
N ALA A 246 -2.25 -15.25 -8.83
CA ALA A 246 -2.05 -16.50 -9.54
C ALA A 246 -3.35 -17.29 -9.71
N ASP A 247 -4.19 -17.34 -8.68
CA ASP A 247 -5.50 -17.99 -8.74
C ASP A 247 -6.41 -17.34 -9.80
N LEU A 248 -6.48 -16.00 -9.83
CA LEU A 248 -7.22 -15.28 -10.87
C LEU A 248 -6.61 -15.53 -12.26
N ALA A 249 -5.28 -15.55 -12.38
CA ALA A 249 -4.60 -15.87 -13.65
C ALA A 249 -5.02 -17.25 -14.18
N GLY A 250 -5.00 -18.28 -13.33
CA GLY A 250 -5.44 -19.63 -13.69
C GLY A 250 -6.91 -19.70 -14.10
N LYS A 251 -7.79 -19.03 -13.34
CA LYS A 251 -9.23 -18.93 -13.65
C LYS A 251 -9.52 -18.24 -14.98
N LEU A 252 -8.66 -17.30 -15.40
CA LEU A 252 -8.75 -16.60 -16.68
C LEU A 252 -8.00 -17.31 -17.83
N GLY A 253 -7.28 -18.40 -17.54
CA GLY A 253 -6.53 -19.18 -18.54
C GLY A 253 -5.12 -18.63 -18.87
N HIS A 254 -4.58 -17.75 -18.03
CA HIS A 254 -3.22 -17.19 -18.15
C HIS A 254 -2.19 -18.06 -17.41
N ASN A 255 -2.03 -19.30 -17.85
CA ASN A 255 -1.22 -20.31 -17.14
C ASN A 255 0.28 -19.95 -17.04
N ASP A 256 0.84 -19.28 -18.05
CA ASP A 256 2.22 -18.80 -18.05
C ASP A 256 2.45 -17.72 -16.99
N VAL A 257 1.49 -16.80 -16.87
CA VAL A 257 1.50 -15.75 -15.85
C VAL A 257 1.25 -16.34 -14.45
N GLN A 258 0.40 -17.36 -14.34
CA GLN A 258 0.20 -18.06 -13.08
C GLN A 258 1.52 -18.61 -12.53
N VAL A 259 2.33 -19.27 -13.38
CA VAL A 259 3.66 -19.78 -12.99
C VAL A 259 4.62 -18.66 -12.60
N GLU A 260 4.59 -17.52 -13.29
CA GLU A 260 5.37 -16.34 -12.90
C GLU A 260 5.01 -15.86 -11.48
N LEU A 261 3.71 -15.74 -11.20
CA LEU A 261 3.21 -15.29 -9.91
C LEU A 261 3.50 -16.30 -8.79
N GLU A 262 3.44 -17.60 -9.07
CA GLU A 262 3.89 -18.65 -8.14
C GLU A 262 5.40 -18.53 -7.84
N GLY A 263 6.21 -18.10 -8.81
CA GLY A 263 7.62 -17.77 -8.58
C GLY A 263 7.79 -16.57 -7.64
N TYR A 264 6.96 -15.54 -7.76
CA TYR A 264 6.93 -14.40 -6.84
C TYR A 264 6.46 -14.79 -5.44
N VAL A 265 5.51 -15.71 -5.31
CA VAL A 265 5.08 -16.29 -4.02
C VAL A 265 6.27 -16.98 -3.35
N ALA A 266 6.93 -17.90 -4.04
CA ALA A 266 8.08 -18.63 -3.50
C ALA A 266 9.22 -17.69 -3.09
N GLN A 267 9.46 -16.62 -3.86
CA GLN A 267 10.45 -15.60 -3.52
C GLN A 267 10.13 -14.95 -2.16
N LEU A 268 8.90 -14.46 -1.96
CA LEU A 268 8.54 -13.77 -0.70
C LEU A 268 8.41 -14.72 0.49
N GLU A 269 8.06 -16.00 0.26
CA GLU A 269 8.12 -17.03 1.30
C GLU A 269 9.55 -17.24 1.82
N GLU A 270 10.54 -17.28 0.93
CA GLU A 270 11.96 -17.32 1.31
C GLU A 270 12.37 -16.04 2.06
N GLY A 271 11.92 -14.87 1.59
CA GLY A 271 12.22 -13.59 2.24
C GLY A 271 11.56 -13.39 3.60
N ALA A 272 10.55 -14.18 3.98
CA ALA A 272 9.94 -14.08 5.30
C ALA A 272 10.94 -14.37 6.43
N ASP A 273 11.90 -15.26 6.21
CA ASP A 273 12.97 -15.54 7.17
C ASP A 273 13.90 -14.35 7.39
N TYR A 274 14.09 -13.48 6.39
CA TYR A 274 14.86 -12.25 6.54
C TYR A 274 14.21 -11.26 7.53
N LEU A 275 12.87 -11.32 7.65
CA LEU A 275 12.04 -10.49 8.52
C LEU A 275 11.83 -11.11 9.91
N TRP A 276 12.24 -12.35 10.13
CA TRP A 276 12.15 -12.99 11.44
C TRP A 276 13.25 -12.46 12.37
N ASP A 277 12.86 -11.91 13.51
CA ASP A 277 13.77 -11.57 14.61
C ASP A 277 13.79 -12.72 15.63
N PRO A 278 14.90 -13.49 15.72
CA PRO A 278 15.00 -14.60 16.66
C PRO A 278 15.09 -14.14 18.13
N ALA A 279 15.50 -12.91 18.41
CA ALA A 279 15.60 -12.40 19.78
C ALA A 279 14.23 -11.97 20.32
N ALA A 280 13.40 -11.37 19.47
CA ALA A 280 12.02 -10.99 19.79
C ALA A 280 11.00 -12.12 19.52
N GLU A 281 11.45 -13.22 18.89
CA GLU A 281 10.61 -14.34 18.44
C GLU A 281 9.38 -13.86 17.65
N THR A 282 9.60 -12.94 16.71
CA THR A 282 8.52 -12.32 15.93
C THR A 282 8.95 -11.94 14.51
N PHE A 283 7.99 -11.84 13.59
CA PHE A 283 8.22 -11.16 12.31
C PHE A 283 8.17 -9.65 12.53
N CYS A 284 9.21 -8.94 12.12
CA CYS A 284 9.24 -7.49 12.24
C CYS A 284 10.04 -6.84 11.10
N SER A 285 9.79 -5.55 10.90
CA SER A 285 10.46 -4.79 9.84
C SER A 285 11.96 -4.67 10.10
N ARG A 286 12.76 -4.61 9.04
CA ARG A 286 14.22 -4.60 9.13
C ARG A 286 14.83 -3.47 8.31
N ASP A 287 15.62 -2.63 8.96
CA ASP A 287 16.39 -1.58 8.28
C ASP A 287 17.47 -2.23 7.41
N THR A 288 17.41 -2.00 6.11
CA THR A 288 18.35 -2.59 5.14
C THR A 288 19.68 -1.85 5.09
N ILE A 289 19.76 -0.64 5.66
CA ILE A 289 20.98 0.17 5.73
C ILE A 289 21.86 -0.33 6.87
N THR A 290 21.28 -0.54 8.05
CA THR A 290 22.02 -1.00 9.24
C THR A 290 21.97 -2.52 9.43
N GLY A 291 21.01 -3.19 8.79
CA GLY A 291 20.73 -4.62 8.97
C GLY A 291 19.97 -4.93 10.26
N ALA A 292 19.54 -3.93 11.03
CA ALA A 292 18.88 -4.10 12.31
C ALA A 292 17.37 -4.34 12.16
N HIS A 293 16.84 -5.33 12.89
CA HIS A 293 15.41 -5.50 13.11
C HIS A 293 14.86 -4.37 13.99
N CYS A 294 13.60 -3.97 13.77
CA CYS A 294 12.96 -2.97 14.63
C CYS A 294 12.66 -3.54 16.04
N GLY A 295 12.55 -4.86 16.17
CA GLY A 295 12.38 -5.56 17.45
C GLY A 295 11.00 -5.38 18.10
N TYR A 296 10.04 -4.81 17.38
CA TYR A 296 8.67 -4.62 17.87
C TYR A 296 7.74 -5.71 17.33
N VAL A 297 6.85 -6.20 18.21
CA VAL A 297 5.63 -6.89 17.80
C VAL A 297 4.59 -5.82 17.49
N SER A 298 4.26 -5.62 16.22
CA SER A 298 3.24 -4.68 15.78
C SER A 298 2.05 -5.41 15.15
N SER A 299 0.97 -4.71 14.83
CA SER A 299 -0.16 -5.33 14.13
C SER A 299 0.26 -5.95 12.78
N ALA A 300 1.30 -5.41 12.14
CA ALA A 300 1.82 -5.94 10.89
C ALA A 300 2.54 -7.29 11.08
N SER A 301 3.12 -7.56 12.27
CA SER A 301 3.72 -8.86 12.59
C SER A 301 2.71 -10.00 12.45
N PHE A 302 1.44 -9.76 12.79
CA PHE A 302 0.37 -10.75 12.71
C PHE A 302 -0.16 -11.00 11.29
N LEU A 303 0.27 -10.21 10.29
CA LEU A 303 -0.10 -10.46 8.89
C LEU A 303 0.56 -11.73 8.32
N TYR A 304 1.49 -12.37 9.03
CA TYR A 304 1.99 -13.71 8.66
C TYR A 304 0.85 -14.72 8.50
N ALA A 305 -0.22 -14.60 9.30
CA ALA A 305 -1.38 -15.48 9.22
C ALA A 305 -2.25 -15.16 8.00
N TYR A 306 -2.39 -13.87 7.65
CA TYR A 306 -3.09 -13.44 6.43
C TYR A 306 -2.37 -13.89 5.16
N ALA A 307 -1.04 -13.88 5.22
CA ALA A 307 -0.14 -14.30 4.17
C ALA A 307 0.25 -15.78 4.23
N ASP A 308 -0.28 -16.56 5.18
CA ASP A 308 0.02 -17.98 5.43
C ASP A 308 1.51 -18.32 5.16
N VAL A 309 2.39 -17.79 6.03
CA VAL A 309 3.85 -17.89 5.87
C VAL A 309 4.55 -18.14 7.20
N GLY A 310 5.79 -18.63 7.14
CA GLY A 310 6.61 -18.98 8.28
C GLY A 310 6.56 -20.47 8.62
N SER A 311 7.64 -20.97 9.22
CA SER A 311 7.75 -22.34 9.67
C SER A 311 6.73 -22.64 10.79
N PRO A 312 6.36 -23.92 11.02
CA PRO A 312 5.48 -24.29 12.12
C PRO A 312 5.94 -23.76 13.49
N GLU A 313 7.26 -23.67 13.71
CA GLU A 313 7.82 -23.10 14.93
C GLU A 313 7.59 -21.59 15.00
N GLN A 314 7.89 -20.84 13.93
CA GLN A 314 7.63 -19.39 13.87
C GLN A 314 6.14 -19.09 14.07
N GLN A 315 5.25 -19.84 13.43
CA GLN A 315 3.80 -19.67 13.59
C GLN A 315 3.35 -19.96 15.03
N GLN A 316 3.90 -20.99 15.67
CA GLN A 316 3.61 -21.29 17.07
C GLN A 316 4.06 -20.16 17.99
N LYS A 317 5.23 -19.58 17.75
CA LYS A 317 5.75 -18.42 18.49
C LYS A 317 4.87 -17.20 18.30
N MET A 318 4.48 -16.90 17.06
CA MET A 318 3.58 -15.80 16.74
C MET A 318 2.20 -15.96 17.40
N ALA A 319 1.66 -17.17 17.47
CA ALA A 319 0.38 -17.44 18.13
C ALA A 319 0.43 -17.29 19.67
N ALA A 320 1.63 -17.24 20.26
CA ALA A 320 1.82 -17.09 21.70
C ALA A 320 1.92 -15.62 22.16
N HIS A 321 2.14 -14.68 21.24
CA HIS A 321 2.08 -13.22 21.48
C HIS A 321 0.63 -12.73 21.57
#